data_AF-A0A1A2W1F3-F1
#
_entry.id   AF-A0A1A2W1F3-F1
#
_cell.length_a   1.000
_cell.length_b   1.000
_cell.length_c   1.000
_cell.angle_alpha   90.00
_cell.angle_beta   90.00
_cell.angle_gamma   90.00
#
_symmetry.space_group_name_H-M   'P 1'
#
loop_
_entity.id
_entity.type
_entity.pdbx_description
1 polymer ?
#
loop_
_entity_poly.entity_id
_entity_poly.type
_entity_poly.pdbx_seq_one_letter_code
_entity_poly.pdbx_strand_id
1 'polypeptide(L)'
;MVTRLMADSCTLWTGFDISIVARTYAQFTGILAGFAFVVINLVIDRAYRRRTDGRVLVTREVEHETQVGIALVCAFLGLFLTTLRYGLLAGEGGCALTEGRAASAEVLAAVSFAASIYMLLNAIVQFFSGSAGVLARHCVFVLVVLVPPISVFLVEDTLTHLALALGDPETHRPLQPLWDWASRLAIPIPLAIGFVGAVAWFLGSKRRRSELPASRIARKFRMAVPYLTVVVVSAVIVRSIVELRYANTATHISPAEAWLWVGVLAGTLLIQGAALSFQKGVEVPFGGFPDTAEQSA
;
A
#
# COMPACT_ATOMS: atom_id res chain seq x y z
N MET A 1 51.31 23.02 8.25
CA MET A 1 50.35 23.17 7.14
C MET A 1 49.24 22.16 7.40
N VAL A 2 48.29 22.53 8.26
CA VAL A 2 47.16 21.68 8.65
C VAL A 2 46.00 22.12 7.77
N THR A 3 45.84 21.45 6.64
CA THR A 3 44.60 21.53 5.86
C THR A 3 43.51 20.91 6.72
N ARG A 4 42.79 21.77 7.45
CA ARG A 4 41.43 21.49 7.90
C ARG A 4 40.67 21.03 6.66
N LEU A 5 40.41 19.72 6.56
CA LEU A 5 39.24 19.20 5.88
C LEU A 5 38.03 19.82 6.61
N MET A 6 37.67 21.05 6.23
CA MET A 6 36.32 21.52 6.43
C MET A 6 35.47 20.48 5.71
N ALA A 7 34.71 19.68 6.45
CA ALA A 7 33.69 18.85 5.86
C ALA A 7 32.87 19.79 4.97
N ASP A 8 32.84 19.54 3.65
CA ASP A 8 32.02 20.33 2.75
C ASP A 8 30.61 20.39 3.34
N SER A 9 30.18 21.59 3.69
CA SER A 9 28.86 21.78 4.26
C SER A 9 27.87 21.53 3.14
N CYS A 10 27.33 20.31 3.08
CA CYS A 10 26.25 19.96 2.16
C CYS A 10 25.02 20.80 2.51
N THR A 11 24.86 21.92 1.79
CA THR A 11 23.74 22.83 1.96
C THR A 11 22.55 22.31 1.17
N LEU A 12 21.42 22.17 1.85
CA LEU A 12 20.17 21.72 1.25
C LEU A 12 19.55 22.86 0.42
N TRP A 13 19.95 22.96 -0.84
CA TRP A 13 19.54 24.05 -1.73
C TRP A 13 18.03 24.08 -2.03
N THR A 14 17.37 22.93 -1.93
CA THR A 14 15.92 22.78 -2.15
C THR A 14 15.09 23.38 -1.00
N GLY A 15 15.70 23.59 0.18
CA GLY A 15 14.99 23.98 1.40
C GLY A 15 14.03 22.91 1.95
N PHE A 16 13.94 21.75 1.31
CA PHE A 16 13.02 20.67 1.69
C PHE A 16 13.76 19.51 2.34
N ASP A 17 13.55 19.33 3.65
CA ASP A 17 14.17 18.26 4.45
C ASP A 17 13.22 17.07 4.60
N ILE A 18 13.51 16.02 3.83
CA ILE A 18 12.76 14.75 3.80
C ILE A 18 12.74 14.07 5.18
N SER A 19 13.79 14.23 5.99
CA SER A 19 13.88 13.57 7.31
C SER A 19 12.80 14.07 8.29
N ILE A 20 12.42 15.34 8.18
CA ILE A 20 11.38 15.95 9.01
C ILE A 20 10.02 15.33 8.66
N VAL A 21 9.70 15.24 7.38
CA VAL A 21 8.42 14.66 6.91
C VAL A 21 8.36 13.16 7.20
N ALA A 22 9.48 12.46 7.03
CA ALA A 22 9.59 11.04 7.35
C ALA A 22 9.23 10.74 8.81
N ARG A 23 9.53 11.63 9.76
CA ARG A 23 9.13 11.46 11.17
C ARG A 23 7.62 11.36 11.34
N THR A 24 6.87 12.22 10.65
CA THR A 24 5.40 12.21 10.69
C THR A 24 4.85 10.96 10.03
N TYR A 25 5.42 10.54 8.89
CA TYR A 25 5.01 9.30 8.24
C TYR A 25 5.29 8.06 9.11
N ALA A 26 6.41 8.01 9.83
CA ALA A 26 6.72 6.93 10.77
C ALA A 26 5.67 6.82 11.89
N GLN A 27 5.27 7.96 12.47
CA GLN A 27 4.22 7.98 13.49
C GLN A 27 2.89 7.49 12.92
N PHE A 28 2.51 7.99 11.75
CA PHE A 28 1.26 7.61 11.09
C PHE A 28 1.21 6.12 10.74
N THR A 29 2.28 5.55 10.17
CA THR A 29 2.35 4.11 9.88
C THR A 29 2.31 3.27 11.14
N GLY A 30 2.94 3.73 12.23
CA GLY A 30 2.90 3.06 13.53
C GLY A 30 1.49 3.00 14.11
N ILE A 31 0.75 4.12 14.02
CA ILE A 31 -0.65 4.19 14.45
C ILE A 31 -1.52 3.22 13.63
N LEU A 32 -1.38 3.21 12.30
CA LEU A 32 -2.11 2.28 11.44
C LEU A 32 -1.79 0.81 11.73
N ALA A 33 -0.52 0.49 12.01
CA ALA A 33 -0.11 -0.85 12.44
C ALA A 33 -0.79 -1.23 13.77
N GLY A 34 -0.87 -0.30 14.73
CA GLY A 34 -1.60 -0.49 15.98
C GLY A 34 -3.08 -0.80 15.76
N PHE A 35 -3.75 -0.06 14.87
CA PHE A 35 -5.14 -0.36 14.50
C PHE A 35 -5.29 -1.75 13.87
N ALA A 36 -4.40 -2.12 12.94
CA ALA A 36 -4.41 -3.45 12.33
C ALA A 36 -4.28 -4.55 13.41
N PHE A 37 -3.37 -4.36 14.38
CA PHE A 37 -3.19 -5.30 15.50
C PHE A 37 -4.46 -5.44 16.37
N VAL A 38 -5.14 -4.34 16.67
CA VAL A 38 -6.42 -4.38 17.41
C VAL A 38 -7.48 -5.18 16.63
N VAL A 39 -7.62 -4.95 15.33
CA VAL A 39 -8.59 -5.67 14.49
C VAL A 39 -8.25 -7.16 14.41
N ILE A 40 -6.96 -7.53 14.33
CA ILE A 40 -6.52 -8.93 14.40
C ILE A 40 -7.02 -9.60 15.67
N ASN A 41 -6.85 -8.96 16.83
CA ASN A 41 -7.33 -9.50 18.11
C ASN A 41 -8.85 -9.67 18.14
N LEU A 42 -9.61 -8.71 17.57
CA LEU A 42 -11.06 -8.82 17.46
C LEU A 42 -11.50 -9.99 16.57
N VAL A 43 -10.80 -10.23 15.45
CA VAL A 43 -11.07 -11.38 14.57
C VAL A 43 -10.78 -12.69 15.29
N ILE A 44 -9.68 -12.77 16.05
CA ILE A 44 -9.32 -13.96 16.83
C ILE A 44 -10.33 -14.21 17.96
N ASP A 45 -10.70 -13.18 18.73
CA ASP A 45 -11.70 -13.29 19.81
C ASP A 45 -13.06 -13.74 19.26
N ARG A 46 -13.51 -13.13 18.14
CA ARG A 46 -14.73 -13.54 17.45
C ARG A 46 -14.68 -15.00 17.00
N ALA A 47 -13.56 -15.44 16.41
CA ALA A 47 -13.37 -16.82 16.00
C ALA A 47 -13.35 -17.78 17.20
N TYR A 48 -12.77 -17.37 18.33
CA TYR A 48 -12.74 -18.14 19.57
C TYR A 48 -14.15 -18.32 20.16
N ARG A 49 -14.90 -17.22 20.35
CA ARG A 49 -16.27 -17.28 20.90
C ARG A 49 -17.20 -18.17 20.06
N ARG A 50 -17.11 -18.06 18.73
CA ARG A 50 -17.93 -18.88 17.81
C ARG A 50 -17.65 -20.37 17.90
N ARG A 51 -16.42 -20.78 18.21
CA ARG A 51 -16.09 -22.20 18.46
C ARG A 51 -16.74 -22.70 19.76
N THR A 52 -16.78 -21.85 20.77
CA THR A 52 -17.43 -22.15 22.06
C THR A 52 -18.95 -22.28 21.92
N ASP A 53 -19.58 -21.48 21.04
CA ASP A 53 -21.02 -21.51 20.79
C ASP A 53 -21.52 -22.76 20.03
N GLY A 54 -20.63 -23.65 19.59
CA GLY A 54 -20.99 -24.93 18.96
C GLY A 54 -21.67 -24.82 17.57
N ARG A 55 -21.76 -23.61 17.00
CA ARG A 55 -22.40 -23.39 15.69
C ARG A 55 -21.52 -23.92 14.56
N VAL A 56 -22.07 -24.81 13.73
CA VAL A 56 -21.39 -25.29 12.51
C VAL A 56 -21.28 -24.14 11.51
N LEU A 57 -20.06 -23.67 11.28
CA LEU A 57 -19.77 -22.61 10.31
C LEU A 57 -19.84 -23.15 8.87
N VAL A 58 -20.46 -22.37 7.98
CA VAL A 58 -20.44 -22.67 6.54
C VAL A 58 -19.00 -22.51 6.05
N THR A 59 -18.51 -23.43 5.20
CA THR A 59 -17.12 -23.43 4.67
C THR A 59 -16.70 -22.07 4.08
N ARG A 60 -17.65 -21.33 3.50
CA ARG A 60 -17.43 -19.98 2.95
C ARG A 60 -17.07 -18.93 4.01
N GLU A 61 -17.64 -19.03 5.21
CA GLU A 61 -17.39 -18.09 6.32
C GLU A 61 -16.01 -18.32 6.93
N VAL A 62 -15.61 -19.59 7.13
CA VAL A 62 -14.28 -19.95 7.63
C VAL A 62 -13.17 -19.50 6.69
N GLU A 63 -13.36 -19.71 5.38
CA GLU A 63 -12.41 -19.25 4.36
C GLU A 63 -12.29 -17.73 4.35
N HIS A 64 -13.41 -17.03 4.53
CA HIS A 64 -13.44 -15.58 4.55
C HIS A 64 -12.71 -15.02 5.78
N GLU A 65 -12.99 -15.53 6.99
CA GLU A 65 -12.29 -15.13 8.21
C GLU A 65 -10.78 -15.38 8.11
N THR A 66 -10.38 -16.53 7.56
CA THR A 66 -8.96 -16.86 7.34
C THR A 66 -8.31 -15.87 6.37
N GLN A 67 -8.99 -15.53 5.27
CA GLN A 67 -8.49 -14.56 4.29
C GLN A 67 -8.34 -13.15 4.89
N VAL A 68 -9.32 -12.72 5.69
CA VAL A 68 -9.27 -11.45 6.43
C VAL A 68 -8.10 -11.44 7.41
N GLY A 69 -7.92 -12.52 8.18
CA GLY A 69 -6.80 -12.66 9.11
C GLY A 69 -5.44 -12.58 8.43
N ILE A 70 -5.23 -13.34 7.35
CA ILE A 70 -3.99 -13.28 6.55
C ILE A 70 -3.75 -11.87 6.02
N ALA A 71 -4.79 -11.23 5.48
CA ALA A 71 -4.70 -9.88 4.95
C ALA A 71 -4.30 -8.85 6.01
N LEU A 72 -4.89 -8.91 7.20
CA LEU A 72 -4.55 -8.04 8.33
C LEU A 72 -3.11 -8.27 8.80
N VAL A 73 -2.66 -9.51 8.93
CA VAL A 73 -1.27 -9.82 9.33
C VAL A 73 -0.28 -9.29 8.28
N CYS A 74 -0.57 -9.45 6.99
CA CYS A 74 0.25 -8.90 5.91
C CYS A 74 0.31 -7.37 5.97
N ALA A 75 -0.83 -6.72 6.19
CA ALA A 75 -0.91 -5.26 6.34
C ALA A 75 -0.16 -4.76 7.58
N PHE A 76 -0.32 -5.43 8.72
CA PHE A 76 0.40 -5.13 9.96
C PHE A 76 1.91 -5.22 9.76
N LEU A 77 2.40 -6.34 9.21
CA LEU A 77 3.82 -6.54 8.95
C LEU A 77 4.36 -5.47 8.00
N GLY A 78 3.62 -5.16 6.93
CA GLY A 78 4.03 -4.13 5.97
C GLY A 78 4.10 -2.73 6.58
N LEU A 79 3.09 -2.33 7.38
CA LEU A 79 3.06 -1.05 8.08
C LEU A 79 4.13 -0.95 9.16
N PHE A 80 4.38 -2.04 9.91
CA PHE A 80 5.45 -2.09 10.90
C PHE A 80 6.83 -1.89 10.25
N LEU A 81 7.12 -2.61 9.17
CA LEU A 81 8.39 -2.46 8.45
C LEU A 81 8.53 -1.08 7.81
N THR A 82 7.44 -0.54 7.27
CA THR A 82 7.40 0.84 6.75
C THR A 82 7.65 1.87 7.86
N THR A 83 7.13 1.64 9.06
CA THR A 83 7.39 2.49 10.24
C THR A 83 8.87 2.54 10.59
N LEU A 84 9.52 1.36 10.63
CA LEU A 84 10.96 1.30 10.86
C LEU A 84 11.74 2.04 9.76
N ARG A 85 11.29 1.97 8.51
CA ARG A 85 11.93 2.68 7.38
C ARG A 85 11.82 4.18 7.48
N TYR A 86 10.63 4.70 7.68
CA TYR A 86 10.45 6.13 7.89
C TYR A 86 11.16 6.61 9.17
N GLY A 87 11.23 5.76 10.21
CA GLY A 87 12.02 6.05 11.41
C GLY A 87 13.52 6.17 11.14
N LEU A 88 14.08 5.28 10.33
CA LEU A 88 15.48 5.37 9.88
C LEU A 88 15.74 6.58 8.98
N LEU A 89 14.81 6.87 8.06
CA LEU A 89 14.86 8.04 7.18
C LEU A 89 14.76 9.36 7.98
N ALA A 90 14.00 9.37 9.07
CA ALA A 90 13.91 10.52 9.97
C ALA A 90 15.19 10.78 10.78
N GLY A 91 16.12 9.82 10.79
CA GLY A 91 17.46 9.97 11.35
C GLY A 91 18.51 10.39 10.33
N GLU A 92 18.14 10.57 9.05
CA GLU A 92 19.05 11.02 8.00
C GLU A 92 19.39 12.50 8.14
N GLY A 93 20.59 12.88 7.69
CA GLY A 93 21.05 14.27 7.74
C GLY A 93 22.29 14.53 6.89
N GLY A 94 22.63 15.81 6.74
CA GLY A 94 23.81 16.27 6.01
C GLY A 94 23.81 15.82 4.55
N CYS A 95 24.96 15.36 4.06
CA CYS A 95 25.15 15.00 2.64
C CYS A 95 24.24 13.86 2.17
N ALA A 96 23.70 13.03 3.06
CA ALA A 96 22.72 12.01 2.69
C ALA A 96 21.42 12.59 2.09
N LEU A 97 21.07 13.83 2.48
CA LEU A 97 19.88 14.55 1.98
C LEU A 97 20.13 15.16 0.60
N THR A 98 21.37 15.59 0.33
CA THR A 98 21.74 16.28 -0.92
C THR A 98 22.32 15.38 -1.99
N GLU A 99 22.84 14.19 -1.64
CA GLU A 99 23.47 13.27 -2.59
C GLU A 99 22.52 12.14 -3.08
N GLY A 100 21.22 12.25 -2.76
CA GLY A 100 20.18 11.38 -3.33
C GLY A 100 19.88 10.08 -2.57
N ARG A 101 20.68 9.67 -1.57
CA ARG A 101 20.39 8.46 -0.78
C ARG A 101 19.10 8.56 0.02
N ALA A 102 18.89 9.67 0.74
CA ALA A 102 17.67 9.86 1.54
C ALA A 102 16.42 9.90 0.64
N ALA A 103 16.47 10.62 -0.48
CA ALA A 103 15.38 10.67 -1.45
C ALA A 103 15.10 9.29 -2.09
N SER A 104 16.13 8.50 -2.36
CA SER A 104 15.97 7.12 -2.84
C SER A 104 15.29 6.23 -1.80
N ALA A 105 15.67 6.38 -0.52
CA ALA A 105 15.04 5.66 0.58
C ALA A 105 13.59 6.10 0.79
N GLU A 106 13.28 7.37 0.56
CA GLU A 106 11.92 7.91 0.59
C GLU A 106 11.01 7.27 -0.45
N VAL A 107 11.44 7.22 -1.72
CA VAL A 107 10.68 6.57 -2.81
C VAL A 107 10.34 5.12 -2.45
N LEU A 108 11.33 4.38 -1.98
CA LEU A 108 11.15 2.99 -1.55
C LEU A 108 10.19 2.88 -0.35
N ALA A 109 10.33 3.75 0.66
CA ALA A 109 9.43 3.77 1.81
C ALA A 109 7.98 4.12 1.41
N ALA A 110 7.79 5.04 0.46
CA ALA A 110 6.49 5.42 -0.06
C ALA A 110 5.80 4.25 -0.79
N VAL A 111 6.56 3.45 -1.54
CA VAL A 111 6.05 2.23 -2.20
C VAL A 111 5.58 1.21 -1.16
N SER A 112 6.40 0.90 -0.14
CA SER A 112 6.00 -0.05 0.89
C SER A 112 4.81 0.46 1.70
N PHE A 113 4.76 1.76 1.96
CA PHE A 113 3.65 2.41 2.65
C PHE A 113 2.34 2.29 1.90
N ALA A 114 2.32 2.71 0.62
CA ALA A 114 1.15 2.66 -0.24
C ALA A 114 0.62 1.22 -0.37
N ALA A 115 1.50 0.25 -0.61
CA ALA A 115 1.12 -1.15 -0.72
C ALA A 115 0.51 -1.70 0.59
N SER A 116 1.07 -1.30 1.75
CA SER A 116 0.61 -1.77 3.06
C SER A 116 -0.72 -1.13 3.48
N ILE A 117 -0.92 0.17 3.21
CA ILE A 117 -2.21 0.84 3.40
C ILE A 117 -3.28 0.18 2.53
N TYR A 118 -2.98 -0.05 1.25
CA TYR A 118 -3.95 -0.69 0.36
C TYR A 118 -4.37 -2.05 0.90
N MET A 119 -3.40 -2.83 1.40
CA MET A 119 -3.68 -4.14 1.99
C MET A 119 -4.52 -4.04 3.27
N LEU A 120 -4.28 -3.04 4.11
CA LEU A 120 -5.10 -2.77 5.30
C LEU A 120 -6.54 -2.44 4.90
N LEU A 121 -6.73 -1.52 3.95
CA LEU A 121 -8.05 -1.14 3.46
C LEU A 121 -8.77 -2.33 2.82
N ASN A 122 -8.05 -3.17 2.06
CA ASN A 122 -8.58 -4.41 1.50
C ASN A 122 -9.05 -5.38 2.60
N ALA A 123 -8.28 -5.52 3.67
CA ALA A 123 -8.67 -6.34 4.81
C ALA A 123 -9.94 -5.79 5.49
N ILE A 124 -10.06 -4.47 5.64
CA ILE A 124 -11.24 -3.79 6.19
C ILE A 124 -12.48 -4.02 5.29
N VAL A 125 -12.34 -3.87 3.97
CA VAL A 125 -13.45 -4.13 3.03
C VAL A 125 -13.91 -5.57 3.13
N GLN A 126 -12.97 -6.52 3.20
CA GLN A 126 -13.31 -7.92 3.39
C GLN A 126 -14.02 -8.13 4.73
N PHE A 127 -13.53 -7.55 5.83
CA PHE A 127 -14.18 -7.65 7.14
C PHE A 127 -15.66 -7.20 7.11
N PHE A 128 -16.00 -6.14 6.39
CA PHE A 128 -17.39 -5.68 6.24
C PHE A 128 -18.22 -6.49 5.24
N SER A 129 -17.61 -7.12 4.25
CA SER A 129 -18.33 -7.89 3.22
C SER A 129 -19.14 -9.05 3.79
N GLY A 130 -18.75 -9.58 4.94
CA GLY A 130 -19.50 -10.64 5.62
C GLY A 130 -20.74 -10.18 6.37
N SER A 131 -20.87 -8.89 6.70
CA SER A 131 -21.92 -8.36 7.59
C SER A 131 -22.83 -7.32 6.92
N ALA A 132 -22.30 -6.45 6.05
CA ALA A 132 -23.02 -5.31 5.50
C ALA A 132 -22.76 -5.13 4.01
N GLY A 133 -23.61 -5.74 3.17
CA GLY A 133 -23.44 -5.76 1.71
C GLY A 133 -23.44 -4.37 1.04
N VAL A 134 -24.28 -3.44 1.52
CA VAL A 134 -24.33 -2.05 0.99
C VAL A 134 -23.05 -1.29 1.32
N LEU A 135 -22.59 -1.37 2.57
CA LEU A 135 -21.32 -0.76 2.99
C LEU A 135 -20.15 -1.34 2.19
N ALA A 136 -20.11 -2.67 2.04
CA ALA A 136 -19.08 -3.36 1.25
C ALA A 136 -19.04 -2.85 -0.20
N ARG A 137 -20.20 -2.62 -0.84
CA ARG A 137 -20.25 -2.06 -2.21
C ARG A 137 -19.56 -0.70 -2.32
N HIS A 138 -19.80 0.21 -1.38
CA HIS A 138 -19.16 1.53 -1.37
C HIS A 138 -17.68 1.43 -1.05
N CYS A 139 -17.29 0.59 -0.07
CA CYS A 139 -15.89 0.37 0.25
C CYS A 139 -15.10 -0.24 -0.92
N VAL A 140 -15.70 -1.18 -1.67
CA VAL A 140 -15.10 -1.75 -2.89
C VAL A 140 -14.92 -0.67 -3.96
N PHE A 141 -15.89 0.24 -4.14
CA PHE A 141 -15.71 1.36 -5.08
C PHE A 141 -14.53 2.25 -4.68
N VAL A 142 -14.47 2.68 -3.42
CA VAL A 142 -13.37 3.51 -2.91
C VAL A 142 -12.03 2.80 -3.12
N LEU A 143 -11.93 1.53 -2.73
CA LEU A 143 -10.69 0.78 -2.78
C LEU A 143 -10.23 0.41 -4.20
N VAL A 144 -11.16 0.20 -5.15
CA VAL A 144 -10.79 -0.17 -6.51
C VAL A 144 -10.56 1.05 -7.40
N VAL A 145 -11.31 2.13 -7.19
CA VAL A 145 -11.32 3.28 -8.09
C VAL A 145 -10.51 4.45 -7.55
N LEU A 146 -10.59 4.75 -6.25
CA LEU A 146 -10.01 5.97 -5.67
C LEU A 146 -8.64 5.72 -5.02
N VAL A 147 -8.48 4.62 -4.28
CA VAL A 147 -7.24 4.37 -3.54
C VAL A 147 -6.03 4.15 -4.47
N PRO A 148 -6.09 3.31 -5.54
CA PRO A 148 -4.93 3.09 -6.42
C PRO A 148 -4.34 4.35 -7.04
N PRO A 149 -5.12 5.26 -7.64
CA PRO A 149 -4.55 6.48 -8.23
C PRO A 149 -3.96 7.41 -7.17
N ILE A 150 -4.59 7.54 -5.99
CA ILE A 150 -4.05 8.34 -4.89
C ILE A 150 -2.71 7.76 -4.39
N SER A 151 -2.65 6.43 -4.25
CA SER A 151 -1.43 5.72 -3.82
C SER A 151 -0.29 5.89 -4.82
N VAL A 152 -0.56 5.81 -6.12
CA VAL A 152 0.47 6.01 -7.15
C VAL A 152 0.90 7.47 -7.23
N PHE A 153 -0.04 8.41 -7.18
CA PHE A 153 0.26 9.83 -7.13
C PHE A 153 1.19 10.19 -5.96
N LEU A 154 0.94 9.62 -4.77
CA LEU A 154 1.79 9.82 -3.59
C LEU A 154 3.24 9.33 -3.82
N VAL A 155 3.44 8.22 -4.54
CA VAL A 155 4.79 7.73 -4.84
C VAL A 155 5.43 8.54 -5.98
N GLU A 156 4.66 8.96 -6.98
CA GLU A 156 5.16 9.82 -8.06
C GLU A 156 5.66 11.17 -7.54
N ASP A 157 5.00 11.73 -6.53
CA ASP A 157 5.43 12.96 -5.86
C ASP A 157 6.86 12.83 -5.32
N THR A 158 7.20 11.68 -4.71
CA THR A 158 8.57 11.40 -4.23
C THR A 158 9.62 11.31 -5.34
N LEU A 159 9.23 11.08 -6.61
CA LEU A 159 10.17 11.15 -7.74
C LEU A 159 10.65 12.57 -7.99
N THR A 160 9.84 13.59 -7.69
CA THR A 160 10.25 14.98 -7.79
C THR A 160 11.29 15.32 -6.73
N HIS A 161 11.14 14.79 -5.50
CA HIS A 161 12.14 14.90 -4.44
C HIS A 161 13.45 14.23 -4.86
N LEU A 162 13.39 13.04 -5.47
CA LEU A 162 14.56 12.36 -6.01
C LEU A 162 15.23 13.17 -7.13
N ALA A 163 14.45 13.76 -8.05
CA ALA A 163 14.99 14.59 -9.12
C ALA A 163 15.70 15.84 -8.58
N LEU A 164 15.17 16.45 -7.52
CA LEU A 164 15.81 17.58 -6.86
C LEU A 164 17.10 17.16 -6.12
N ALA A 165 17.08 16.03 -5.41
CA ALA A 165 18.25 15.53 -4.70
C ALA A 165 19.37 15.06 -5.66
N LEU A 166 19.04 14.59 -6.86
CA LEU A 166 20.01 14.24 -7.90
C LEU A 166 20.33 15.40 -8.86
N GLY A 167 19.83 16.60 -8.56
CA GLY A 167 20.04 17.80 -9.35
C GLY A 167 21.47 18.34 -9.25
N ASP A 168 21.77 19.30 -10.10
CA ASP A 168 23.04 20.03 -10.05
C ASP A 168 22.98 21.11 -8.95
N PRO A 169 23.81 21.00 -7.89
CA PRO A 169 23.80 21.94 -6.79
C PRO A 169 24.35 23.32 -7.18
N GLU A 170 25.17 23.44 -8.23
CA GLU A 170 25.72 24.74 -8.64
C GLU A 170 24.70 25.56 -9.43
N THR A 171 23.94 24.91 -10.31
CA THR A 171 22.91 25.57 -11.13
C THR A 171 21.52 25.56 -10.50
N HIS A 172 21.34 24.87 -9.36
CA HIS A 172 20.06 24.65 -8.68
C HIS A 172 18.98 24.11 -9.63
N ARG A 173 19.38 23.17 -10.50
CA ARG A 173 18.48 22.55 -11.47
C ARG A 173 18.22 21.10 -11.07
N PRO A 174 16.95 20.64 -11.08
CA PRO A 174 16.68 19.23 -10.87
C PRO A 174 17.27 18.39 -12.00
N LEU A 175 17.36 17.08 -11.77
CA LEU A 175 17.67 16.11 -12.80
C LEU A 175 16.55 16.12 -13.87
N GLN A 176 16.75 16.92 -14.91
CA GLN A 176 15.73 17.27 -15.90
C GLN A 176 14.94 16.10 -16.47
N PRO A 177 15.55 14.99 -16.95
CA PRO A 177 14.75 13.92 -17.52
C PRO A 177 13.79 13.32 -16.49
N LEU A 178 14.21 13.13 -15.24
CA LEU A 178 13.32 12.59 -14.21
C LEU A 178 12.23 13.60 -13.83
N TRP A 179 12.60 14.87 -13.67
CA TRP A 179 11.69 15.96 -13.32
C TRP A 179 10.59 16.18 -14.37
N ASP A 180 10.98 16.28 -15.64
CA ASP A 180 10.07 16.52 -16.76
C ASP A 180 9.08 15.36 -16.90
N TRP A 181 9.56 14.12 -16.84
CA TRP A 181 8.71 12.94 -16.93
C TRP A 181 7.78 12.82 -15.72
N ALA A 182 8.29 13.01 -14.49
CA ALA A 182 7.47 12.96 -13.28
C ALA A 182 6.35 14.02 -13.32
N SER A 183 6.70 15.26 -13.66
CA SER A 183 5.73 16.37 -13.74
C SER A 183 4.71 16.17 -14.86
N ARG A 184 5.14 15.69 -16.03
CA ARG A 184 4.25 15.43 -17.18
C ARG A 184 3.32 14.25 -16.94
N LEU A 185 3.77 13.24 -16.20
CA LEU A 185 3.04 11.99 -15.99
C LEU A 185 2.21 11.94 -14.70
N ALA A 186 2.45 12.85 -13.75
CA ALA A 186 1.77 12.92 -12.45
C ALA A 186 0.24 12.98 -12.54
N ILE A 187 -0.32 13.52 -13.63
CA ILE A 187 -1.77 13.54 -13.86
C ILE A 187 -2.24 12.34 -14.70
N PRO A 188 -1.67 12.06 -15.90
CA PRO A 188 -2.21 11.01 -16.76
C PRO A 188 -2.06 9.60 -16.19
N ILE A 189 -1.00 9.28 -15.40
CA ILE A 189 -0.84 7.94 -14.84
C ILE A 189 -1.93 7.63 -13.80
N PRO A 190 -2.12 8.45 -12.74
CA PRO A 190 -3.22 8.23 -11.80
C PRO A 190 -4.58 8.21 -12.48
N LEU A 191 -4.83 9.09 -13.45
CA LEU A 191 -6.10 9.07 -14.20
C LEU A 191 -6.30 7.77 -14.96
N ALA A 192 -5.27 7.26 -15.64
CA ALA A 192 -5.34 5.98 -16.35
C ALA A 192 -5.61 4.81 -15.38
N ILE A 193 -4.95 4.80 -14.22
CA ILE A 193 -5.15 3.79 -13.18
C ILE A 193 -6.58 3.86 -12.63
N GLY A 194 -7.08 5.06 -12.34
CA GLY A 194 -8.45 5.28 -11.88
C GLY A 194 -9.47 4.81 -12.93
N PHE A 195 -9.23 5.09 -14.21
CA PHE A 195 -10.06 4.60 -15.31
C PHE A 195 -10.07 3.07 -15.40
N VAL A 196 -8.90 2.43 -15.36
CA VAL A 196 -8.80 0.95 -15.36
C VAL A 196 -9.50 0.37 -14.14
N GLY A 197 -9.34 0.97 -12.96
CA GLY A 197 -10.05 0.60 -11.74
C GLY A 197 -11.57 0.72 -11.90
N ALA A 198 -12.07 1.81 -12.46
CA ALA A 198 -13.50 2.02 -12.73
C ALA A 198 -14.06 0.97 -13.70
N VAL A 199 -13.34 0.65 -14.77
CA VAL A 199 -13.70 -0.40 -15.73
C VAL A 199 -13.75 -1.76 -15.03
N ALA A 200 -12.73 -2.12 -14.24
CA ALA A 200 -12.70 -3.37 -13.48
C ALA A 200 -13.85 -3.46 -12.47
N TRP A 201 -14.12 -2.36 -11.75
CA TRP A 201 -15.24 -2.27 -10.82
C TRP A 201 -16.59 -2.46 -11.52
N PHE A 202 -16.80 -1.83 -12.67
CA PHE A 202 -18.02 -1.94 -13.45
C PHE A 202 -18.23 -3.35 -13.99
N LEU A 203 -17.22 -3.92 -14.65
CA LEU A 203 -17.26 -5.29 -15.19
C LEU A 203 -17.43 -6.36 -14.10
N GLY A 204 -16.87 -6.12 -12.93
CA GLY A 204 -16.98 -7.02 -11.77
C GLY A 204 -18.34 -7.02 -11.07
N SER A 205 -19.20 -6.03 -11.32
CA SER A 205 -20.46 -5.82 -10.58
C SER A 205 -21.38 -7.04 -10.56
N LYS A 206 -21.58 -7.70 -11.71
CA LYS A 206 -22.39 -8.93 -11.81
C LYS A 206 -21.79 -10.08 -11.00
N ARG A 207 -20.45 -10.19 -10.94
CA ARG A 207 -19.78 -11.23 -10.15
C ARG A 207 -19.89 -10.97 -8.65
N ARG A 208 -19.75 -9.72 -8.19
CA ARG A 208 -19.83 -9.41 -6.75
C ARG A 208 -21.18 -9.71 -6.12
N ARG A 209 -22.25 -9.57 -6.92
CA ARG A 209 -23.63 -9.88 -6.51
C ARG A 209 -24.02 -11.35 -6.64
N SER A 210 -23.18 -12.17 -7.28
CA SER A 210 -23.46 -13.60 -7.46
C SER A 210 -23.34 -14.35 -6.13
N GLU A 211 -24.39 -15.10 -5.78
CA GLU A 211 -24.41 -16.02 -4.63
C GLU A 211 -23.68 -17.34 -4.90
N LEU A 212 -23.45 -17.67 -6.19
CA LEU A 212 -22.83 -18.93 -6.58
C LEU A 212 -21.43 -19.09 -5.96
N PRO A 213 -21.08 -20.31 -5.52
CA PRO A 213 -19.77 -20.58 -4.96
C PRO A 213 -18.66 -20.20 -5.95
N ALA A 214 -17.57 -19.67 -5.39
CA ALA A 214 -16.39 -19.33 -6.16
C ALA A 214 -15.70 -20.61 -6.65
N SER A 215 -15.18 -20.58 -7.89
CA SER A 215 -14.41 -21.69 -8.43
C SER A 215 -13.12 -21.90 -7.64
N ARG A 216 -12.60 -23.14 -7.65
CA ARG A 216 -11.37 -23.52 -6.93
C ARG A 216 -10.17 -22.66 -7.33
N ILE A 217 -10.08 -22.28 -8.61
CA ILE A 217 -9.02 -21.41 -9.15
C ILE A 217 -9.14 -19.99 -8.59
N ALA A 218 -10.36 -19.43 -8.55
CA ALA A 218 -10.59 -18.11 -7.98
C ALA A 218 -10.30 -18.08 -6.47
N ARG A 219 -10.49 -19.19 -5.75
CA ARG A 219 -10.13 -19.32 -4.33
C ARG A 219 -8.61 -19.30 -4.12
N LYS A 220 -7.84 -20.08 -4.90
CA LYS A 220 -6.37 -20.08 -4.83
C LYS A 220 -5.78 -18.71 -5.16
N PHE A 221 -6.28 -18.07 -6.22
CA PHE A 221 -5.84 -16.73 -6.60
C PHE A 221 -6.06 -15.72 -5.46
N ARG A 222 -7.25 -15.72 -4.84
CA ARG A 222 -7.56 -14.83 -3.71
C ARG A 222 -6.66 -15.02 -2.49
N MET A 223 -6.27 -16.26 -2.18
CA MET A 223 -5.31 -16.50 -1.10
C MET A 223 -3.91 -15.97 -1.42
N ALA A 224 -3.49 -15.98 -2.69
CA ALA A 224 -2.17 -15.52 -3.10
C ALA A 224 -2.03 -13.98 -3.13
N VAL A 225 -3.13 -13.27 -3.39
CA VAL A 225 -3.15 -11.82 -3.61
C VAL A 225 -2.59 -11.00 -2.42
N PRO A 226 -2.89 -11.30 -1.14
CA PRO A 226 -2.26 -10.64 0.00
C PRO A 226 -0.74 -10.83 0.07
N TYR A 227 -0.23 -12.00 -0.32
CA TYR A 227 1.21 -12.28 -0.33
C TYR A 227 1.95 -11.47 -1.39
N LEU A 228 1.27 -11.00 -2.45
CA LEU A 228 1.85 -10.08 -3.42
C LEU A 228 2.34 -8.80 -2.73
N THR A 229 1.56 -8.22 -1.81
CA THR A 229 1.99 -7.06 -1.00
C THR A 229 3.22 -7.40 -0.17
N VAL A 230 3.24 -8.57 0.47
CA VAL A 230 4.39 -9.00 1.28
C VAL A 230 5.65 -9.13 0.43
N VAL A 231 5.54 -9.70 -0.77
CA VAL A 231 6.65 -9.82 -1.72
C VAL A 231 7.16 -8.45 -2.14
N VAL A 232 6.27 -7.52 -2.51
CA VAL A 232 6.65 -6.14 -2.88
C VAL A 232 7.35 -5.44 -1.72
N VAL A 233 6.75 -5.46 -0.52
CA VAL A 233 7.34 -4.83 0.67
C VAL A 233 8.69 -5.46 1.03
N SER A 234 8.80 -6.79 0.98
CA SER A 234 10.07 -7.49 1.24
C SER A 234 11.13 -7.13 0.20
N ALA A 235 10.78 -7.06 -1.07
CA ALA A 235 11.69 -6.69 -2.16
C ALA A 235 12.22 -5.26 -1.98
N VAL A 236 11.33 -4.31 -1.67
CA VAL A 236 11.69 -2.92 -1.34
C VAL A 236 12.64 -2.86 -0.14
N ILE A 237 12.39 -3.65 0.89
CA ILE A 237 13.24 -3.70 2.09
C ILE A 237 14.61 -4.29 1.77
N VAL A 238 14.67 -5.41 1.07
CA VAL A 238 15.95 -6.01 0.67
C VAL A 238 16.74 -5.01 -0.17
N ARG A 239 16.09 -4.38 -1.15
CA ARG A 239 16.72 -3.37 -2.01
C ARG A 239 17.27 -2.19 -1.23
N SER A 240 16.53 -1.70 -0.23
CA SER A 240 16.96 -0.58 0.59
C SER A 240 18.05 -0.97 1.61
N ILE A 241 18.10 -2.21 2.12
CA ILE A 241 19.20 -2.66 3.02
C ILE A 241 20.48 -2.98 2.26
N VAL A 242 20.38 -3.62 1.10
CA VAL A 242 21.55 -4.12 0.38
C VAL A 242 22.33 -2.97 -0.25
N GLU A 243 21.62 -2.05 -0.90
CA GLU A 243 22.25 -1.03 -1.74
C GLU A 243 22.23 0.36 -1.12
N LEU A 244 21.24 0.74 -0.31
CA LEU A 244 21.21 2.07 0.34
C LEU A 244 21.88 2.05 1.73
N ARG A 245 22.97 1.27 1.90
CA ARG A 245 23.71 1.21 3.16
C ARG A 245 24.28 2.58 3.52
N TYR A 246 24.29 2.89 4.82
CA TYR A 246 24.84 4.13 5.40
C TYR A 246 26.32 4.40 5.10
N ALA A 247 27.04 3.45 4.51
CA ALA A 247 28.46 3.57 4.21
C ALA A 247 28.78 4.59 3.11
N ASN A 248 27.84 4.90 2.22
CA ASN A 248 28.05 5.84 1.12
C ASN A 248 26.79 6.68 0.86
N THR A 249 26.88 7.98 1.13
CA THR A 249 25.80 8.97 1.01
C THR A 249 25.38 9.23 -0.43
N ALA A 250 26.24 8.94 -1.40
CA ALA A 250 25.95 9.08 -2.83
C ALA A 250 25.27 7.86 -3.44
N THR A 251 25.02 6.79 -2.66
CA THR A 251 24.35 5.61 -3.20
C THR A 251 22.86 5.88 -3.34
N HIS A 252 22.35 5.83 -4.57
CA HIS A 252 20.96 6.16 -4.89
C HIS A 252 20.39 5.17 -5.91
N ILE A 253 19.05 5.11 -5.99
CA ILE A 253 18.37 4.35 -7.06
C ILE A 253 18.45 5.12 -8.37
N SER A 254 18.59 4.40 -9.49
CA SER A 254 18.54 5.06 -10.80
C SER A 254 17.12 5.58 -11.12
N PRO A 255 16.98 6.62 -11.96
CA PRO A 255 15.66 7.09 -12.40
C PRO A 255 14.79 6.00 -13.03
N ALA A 256 15.39 5.10 -13.81
CA ALA A 256 14.69 3.98 -14.42
C ALA A 256 14.16 2.98 -13.37
N GLU A 257 14.95 2.74 -12.33
CA GLU A 257 14.54 1.90 -11.22
C GLU A 257 13.41 2.55 -10.39
N ALA A 258 13.47 3.86 -10.17
CA ALA A 258 12.40 4.56 -9.46
C ALA A 258 11.05 4.40 -10.18
N TRP A 259 11.03 4.53 -11.51
CA TRP A 259 9.85 4.25 -12.35
C TRP A 259 9.45 2.77 -12.33
N LEU A 260 10.39 1.84 -12.27
CA LEU A 260 10.10 0.41 -12.11
C LEU A 260 9.27 0.18 -10.84
N TRP A 261 9.66 0.77 -9.72
CA TRP A 261 8.94 0.62 -8.45
C TRP A 261 7.53 1.22 -8.49
N VAL A 262 7.34 2.36 -9.16
CA VAL A 262 6.00 2.92 -9.43
C VAL A 262 5.16 1.95 -10.25
N GLY A 263 5.73 1.37 -11.32
CA GLY A 263 5.05 0.38 -12.16
C GLY A 263 4.69 -0.89 -11.40
N VAL A 264 5.60 -1.41 -10.56
CA VAL A 264 5.37 -2.57 -9.70
C VAL A 264 4.24 -2.29 -8.70
N LEU A 265 4.23 -1.12 -8.07
CA LEU A 265 3.14 -0.71 -7.19
C LEU A 265 1.81 -0.65 -7.96
N ALA A 266 1.75 0.11 -9.06
CA ALA A 266 0.55 0.27 -9.87
C ALA A 266 -0.02 -1.08 -10.32
N GLY A 267 0.82 -1.96 -10.86
CA GLY A 267 0.43 -3.31 -11.26
C GLY A 267 -0.10 -4.13 -10.09
N THR A 268 0.56 -4.07 -8.93
CA THR A 268 0.13 -4.75 -7.70
C THR A 268 -1.26 -4.26 -7.27
N LEU A 269 -1.47 -2.95 -7.17
CA LEU A 269 -2.75 -2.38 -6.75
C LEU A 269 -3.88 -2.73 -7.73
N LEU A 270 -3.61 -2.71 -9.04
CA LEU A 270 -4.57 -3.09 -10.06
C LEU A 270 -4.92 -4.59 -10.00
N ILE A 271 -3.93 -5.47 -9.79
CA ILE A 271 -4.17 -6.91 -9.61
C ILE A 271 -5.04 -7.15 -8.37
N GLN A 272 -4.75 -6.47 -7.26
CA GLN A 272 -5.53 -6.59 -6.03
C GLN A 272 -6.95 -6.03 -6.20
N GLY A 273 -7.09 -4.87 -6.83
CA GLY A 273 -8.38 -4.24 -7.12
C GLY A 273 -9.23 -5.06 -8.09
N ALA A 274 -8.61 -5.68 -9.10
CA ALA A 274 -9.28 -6.61 -10.01
C ALA A 274 -9.71 -7.88 -9.26
N ALA A 275 -8.84 -8.47 -8.43
CA ALA A 275 -9.16 -9.63 -7.62
C ALA A 275 -10.40 -9.40 -6.75
N LEU A 276 -10.48 -8.25 -6.10
CA LEU A 276 -11.62 -7.83 -5.30
C LEU A 276 -12.86 -7.56 -6.16
N SER A 277 -12.70 -6.88 -7.30
CA SER A 277 -13.80 -6.55 -8.21
C SER A 277 -14.49 -7.77 -8.78
N PHE A 278 -13.74 -8.85 -9.06
CA PHE A 278 -14.27 -10.09 -9.61
C PHE A 278 -14.54 -11.16 -8.55
N GLN A 279 -14.38 -10.84 -7.27
CA GLN A 279 -14.69 -11.75 -6.18
C GLN A 279 -16.20 -11.97 -6.07
N LYS A 280 -16.62 -13.24 -6.07
CA LYS A 280 -18.03 -13.60 -5.95
C LYS A 280 -18.55 -13.39 -4.52
N GLY A 281 -19.75 -12.83 -4.40
CA GLY A 281 -20.47 -12.72 -3.14
C GLY A 281 -19.84 -11.77 -2.12
N VAL A 282 -19.10 -10.74 -2.56
CA VAL A 282 -18.60 -9.68 -1.67
C VAL A 282 -19.73 -8.76 -1.22
N GLU A 283 -20.74 -8.58 -2.05
CA GLU A 283 -21.89 -7.72 -1.74
C GLU A 283 -23.04 -8.50 -1.07
N VAL A 284 -22.84 -9.81 -0.79
CA VAL A 284 -23.87 -10.71 -0.25
C VAL A 284 -23.49 -11.13 1.18
N PRO A 285 -24.23 -10.67 2.22
CA PRO A 285 -23.97 -11.02 3.62
C PRO A 285 -24.02 -12.52 3.90
N PHE A 286 -23.34 -12.97 4.96
CA PHE A 286 -23.44 -14.36 5.42
C PHE A 286 -24.73 -14.58 6.21
N GLY A 287 -25.62 -15.39 5.65
CA GLY A 287 -26.97 -15.59 6.18
C GLY A 287 -27.90 -14.51 5.65
N GLY A 288 -28.85 -14.90 4.81
CA GLY A 288 -29.92 -14.00 4.42
C GLY A 288 -30.55 -13.44 5.68
N PHE A 289 -30.82 -12.14 5.70
CA PHE A 289 -31.90 -11.67 6.56
C PHE A 289 -33.13 -12.51 6.17
N PRO A 290 -33.84 -13.12 7.13
CA PRO A 290 -35.11 -13.71 6.81
C PRO A 290 -36.03 -12.55 6.41
N ASP A 291 -36.11 -12.25 5.11
CA ASP A 291 -37.19 -11.45 4.51
C ASP A 291 -38.53 -12.21 4.53
N THR A 292 -38.63 -13.25 5.37
CA THR A 292 -39.86 -13.95 5.72
C THR A 292 -40.05 -13.88 7.23
N ALA A 293 -40.20 -12.66 7.75
CA ALA A 293 -40.98 -12.43 8.96
C ALA A 293 -42.20 -11.60 8.57
N GLU A 294 -43.37 -12.23 8.69
CA GLU A 294 -44.72 -11.63 8.70
C GLU A 294 -45.31 -11.15 7.35
N GLN A 295 -45.67 -12.11 6.51
CA GLN A 295 -46.97 -12.09 5.82
C GLN A 295 -47.75 -13.35 6.21
N SER A 296 -48.07 -13.46 7.50
CA SER A 296 -49.06 -14.41 8.01
C SER A 296 -49.57 -13.97 9.36
N ALA A 297 -50.48 -12.98 9.35
CA ALA A 297 -51.57 -12.80 10.30
C ALA A 297 -52.56 -11.79 9.71
#